data_AF-A0A0G1WD35-F1
#
_entry.id   AF-A0A0G1WD35-F1
#
_cell.length_a   1.000
_cell.length_b   1.000
_cell.length_c   1.000
_cell.angle_alpha   90.00
_cell.angle_beta   90.00
_cell.angle_gamma   90.00
#
_symmetry.space_group_name_H-M   'P 1'
#
loop_
_entity.id
_entity.type
_entity.pdbx_description
1 polymer ?
#
loop_
_entity_poly.entity_id
_entity_poly.type
_entity_poly.pdbx_seq_one_letter_code
_entity_poly.pdbx_strand_id
1 'polypeptide(L)' 'MKREKKKKVIKQHAVHERDTGSHQVQVAILTQKINDLSKHLESHPNDNHSRRGLLTMV' A
#
# COMPACT_ATOMS: atom_id res chain seq x y z
N MET A 1 -3.67 0.19 -6.63
CA MET A 1 -4.25 1.35 -5.92
C MET A 1 -4.58 2.49 -6.91
N LYS A 2 -5.83 2.96 -6.95
CA LYS A 2 -6.23 4.13 -7.77
C LYS A 2 -5.67 5.44 -7.17
N ARG A 3 -5.41 6.43 -8.03
CA ARG A 3 -4.79 7.74 -7.66
C ARG A 3 -5.55 8.47 -6.55
N GLU A 4 -6.88 8.39 -6.55
CA GLU A 4 -7.72 9.02 -5.53
C GLU A 4 -7.61 8.35 -4.15
N LYS A 5 -7.55 7.00 -4.10
CA LYS A 5 -7.27 6.28 -2.85
C LYS A 5 -5.90 6.66 -2.28
N LYS A 6 -4.87 6.76 -3.15
CA LYS A 6 -3.52 7.17 -2.73
C LYS A 6 -3.52 8.55 -2.09
N LYS A 7 -4.17 9.54 -2.73
CA LYS A 7 -4.28 10.91 -2.19
C LYS A 7 -5.00 10.93 -0.85
N LYS A 8 -6.06 10.13 -0.68
CA LYS A 8 -6.79 10.03 0.58
C LYS A 8 -5.91 9.51 1.71
N VAL A 9 -5.17 8.43 1.48
CA VAL A 9 -4.24 7.85 2.48
C VAL A 9 -3.14 8.86 2.82
N ILE A 10 -2.56 9.54 1.83
CA ILE A 10 -1.55 10.59 2.09
C ILE A 10 -2.13 11.69 2.98
N LYS A 11 -3.29 12.26 2.63
CA LYS A 11 -3.92 13.33 3.41
C LYS A 11 -4.26 12.93 4.85
N GLN A 12 -4.57 11.66 5.09
CA GLN A 12 -4.92 11.14 6.42
C GLN A 12 -3.71 10.97 7.34
N HIS A 13 -2.52 10.72 6.77
CA HIS A 13 -1.31 10.40 7.54
C HIS A 13 -0.20 11.46 7.39
N ALA A 14 -0.42 12.48 6.57
CA ALA A 14 0.49 13.60 6.37
C ALA A 14 0.61 14.45 7.63
N VAL A 15 1.85 14.79 8.01
CA VAL A 15 2.13 15.68 9.15
C VAL A 15 1.85 17.14 8.79
N HIS A 16 2.01 17.50 7.52
CA HIS A 16 1.70 18.83 6.97
C HIS A 16 1.20 18.71 5.53
N GLU A 17 0.58 19.76 4.98
CA GLU A 17 -0.14 19.69 3.69
C GLU A 17 0.69 19.20 2.49
N ARG A 18 2.01 19.43 2.50
CA ARG A 18 2.95 18.99 1.45
C ARG A 18 3.71 17.71 1.79
N ASP A 19 3.35 17.04 2.89
CA ASP A 19 4.03 15.83 3.34
C ASP A 19 3.62 14.66 2.44
N THR A 20 4.58 14.19 1.66
CA THR A 20 4.40 13.05 0.74
C THR A 20 5.37 11.91 1.03
N GLY A 21 6.27 12.10 2.00
CA GLY A 21 7.45 11.26 2.18
C GLY A 21 7.76 10.94 3.63
N SER A 22 7.00 11.43 4.61
CA SER A 22 7.19 11.02 5.99
C SER A 22 7.01 9.50 6.17
N HIS A 23 7.66 8.99 7.21
CA HIS A 23 7.57 7.59 7.60
C HIS A 23 6.11 7.16 7.79
N GLN A 24 5.27 8.00 8.40
CA GLN A 24 3.85 7.70 8.59
C GLN A 24 3.11 7.52 7.26
N VAL A 25 3.32 8.43 6.30
CA VAL A 25 2.68 8.35 4.97
C VAL A 25 3.17 7.15 4.18
N GLN A 26 4.47 6.87 4.19
CA GLN A 26 5.05 5.74 3.48
C GLN A 26 4.55 4.40 4.03
N VAL A 27 4.55 4.23 5.36
CA VAL A 27 4.01 3.04 6.03
C VAL A 27 2.53 2.87 5.69
N ALA A 28 1.72 3.93 5.80
CA ALA A 28 0.30 3.85 5.47
C ALA A 28 0.04 3.41 4.01
N ILE A 29 0.83 3.90 3.06
CA ILE A 29 0.74 3.49 1.65
C ILE A 29 1.14 2.02 1.47
N LEU A 30 2.25 1.58 2.09
CA LEU A 30 2.72 0.19 2.01
C LEU A 30 1.71 -0.77 2.64
N THR A 31 1.20 -0.45 3.83
CA THR A 31 0.14 -1.22 4.50
C THR A 31 -1.09 -1.37 3.62
N GLN A 32 -1.54 -0.29 2.97
CA GLN A 32 -2.70 -0.39 2.08
C GLN A 32 -2.42 -1.29 0.86
N LYS A 33 -1.21 -1.24 0.30
CA LYS A 33 -0.81 -2.14 -0.80
C LYS A 33 -0.73 -3.60 -0.35
N ILE A 34 -0.17 -3.87 0.82
CA ILE A 34 -0.10 -5.21 1.43
C ILE A 34 -1.50 -5.78 1.60
N ASN A 35 -2.43 -4.98 2.14
CA ASN A 35 -3.82 -5.40 2.33
C ASN A 35 -4.54 -5.68 1.00
N ASP A 36 -4.38 -4.80 0.00
CA ASP A 36 -4.96 -5.00 -1.33
C ASP A 36 -4.39 -6.28 -2.01
N LEU A 37 -3.08 -6.50 -1.89
CA LEU A 37 -2.39 -7.64 -2.50
C LEU A 37 -2.68 -8.96 -1.79
N SER A 38 -2.81 -8.95 -0.47
CA SER A 38 -3.20 -10.13 0.31
C SER A 38 -4.58 -10.62 -0.12
N LYS A 39 -5.56 -9.71 -0.27
CA LYS A 39 -6.90 -10.04 -0.79
C LYS A 39 -6.88 -10.55 -2.23
N HIS A 40 -6.01 -10.01 -3.08
CA HIS A 40 -5.82 -10.53 -4.44
C HIS A 40 -5.36 -11.99 -4.43
N LEU A 41 -4.40 -12.33 -3.56
CA LEU A 41 -3.84 -13.68 -3.47
C LEU A 41 -4.81 -14.70 -2.86
N GLU A 42 -5.81 -14.28 -2.08
CA GLU A 42 -6.89 -15.16 -1.62
C GLU A 42 -7.68 -15.74 -2.80
N SER A 43 -7.96 -14.92 -3.81
CA SER A 43 -8.64 -15.36 -5.04
C SER A 43 -7.70 -15.93 -6.10
N HIS A 44 -6.40 -15.63 -6.02
CA HIS A 44 -5.36 -16.06 -6.96
C HIS A 44 -4.21 -16.78 -6.22
N PRO A 45 -4.46 -17.96 -5.63
CA PRO A 45 -3.48 -18.63 -4.78
C PRO A 45 -2.18 -19.02 -5.49
N ASN A 46 -2.26 -19.25 -6.81
CA ASN A 46 -1.15 -19.67 -7.66
C ASN A 46 -0.31 -18.51 -8.21
N ASP A 47 -0.66 -17.25 -7.93
CA ASP A 47 0.11 -16.08 -8.39
C ASP A 47 1.37 -15.87 -7.53
N ASN A 48 2.40 -16.65 -7.84
CA ASN A 48 3.67 -16.65 -7.11
C ASN A 48 4.51 -15.38 -7.36
N HIS A 49 4.30 -14.71 -8.50
CA HIS A 49 5.01 -13.45 -8.81
C HIS A 49 4.53 -12.33 -7.89
N SER A 50 3.21 -12.19 -7.75
CA SER A 50 2.59 -11.25 -6.82
C SER A 50 2.93 -11.58 -5.37
N ARG A 51 2.94 -12.87 -4.99
CA ARG A 51 3.35 -13.31 -3.65
C ARG A 51 4.80 -12.93 -3.33
N ARG A 52 5.73 -13.08 -4.28
CA ARG A 52 7.10 -12.61 -4.09
C ARG A 52 7.18 -11.10 -3.87
N GLY A 53 6.44 -10.32 -4.66
CA GLY A 53 6.35 -8.87 -4.48
C GLY A 53 5.79 -8.47 -3.11
N LEU A 54 4.81 -9.23 -2.59
CA LEU A 54 4.27 -9.05 -1.23
C LEU A 54 5.36 -9.25 -0.17
N LEU A 55 6.16 -10.32 -0.28
CA LEU A 55 7.22 -10.63 0.68
C LEU A 55 8.34 -9.58 0.70
N THR A 56 8.60 -8.88 -0.41
CA THR A 56 9.59 -7.78 -0.43
C THR A 56 9.06 -6.49 0.23
N MET A 57 7.74 -6.35 0.38
CA MET A 57 7.12 -5.17 0.99
C MET A 57 6.99 -5.26 2.52
N VAL A 58 7.26 -6.43 3.11
CA VAL A 58 7.22 -6.74 4.55
C VAL A 58 8.65 -6.75 5.10
#